data_AF-A0A0A0ESV1-F1
#
_entry.id   AF-A0A0A0ESV1-F1
#
_cell.length_a   1.000
_cell.length_b   1.000
_cell.length_c   1.000
_cell.angle_alpha   90.00
_cell.angle_beta   90.00
_cell.angle_gamma   90.00
#
_symmetry.space_group_name_H-M   'P 1'
#
loop_
_entity.id
_entity.type
_entity.pdbx_description
1 polymer ?
#
loop_
_entity_poly.entity_id
_entity_poly.type
_entity_poly.pdbx_seq_one_letter_code
_entity_poly.pdbx_strand_id
1 'polypeptide(L)'
;MDAVMRHHRAAWRVERVGWIIIALLLTATLLGAFGGGPISHARSGSTQALAVEYDRLLRSHAPTEYRFQAHPSVATGGVVRLRIDNVLMDLMEVDSIVPAPDAQMGGVGYTEFAFLMAASATSPISIVIRFRPATFGRYTGQVSVAGAAPLSIDHVVYP
;
A
#
# COMPACT_ATOMS: atom_id res chain seq x y z
N MET A 1 -25.66 -35.95 40.42
CA MET A 1 -25.59 -36.43 39.01
C MET A 1 -25.63 -35.22 38.06
N ASP A 2 -24.97 -34.11 38.45
CA ASP A 2 -25.28 -32.76 37.93
C ASP A 2 -24.06 -32.04 37.33
N ALA A 3 -22.86 -32.59 37.51
CA ALA A 3 -21.64 -32.10 36.88
C ALA A 3 -21.58 -32.49 35.38
N VAL A 4 -22.05 -33.70 35.04
CA VAL A 4 -21.99 -34.26 33.67
C VAL A 4 -22.90 -33.48 32.68
N MET A 5 -23.99 -32.88 33.15
CA MET A 5 -24.94 -32.14 32.28
C MET A 5 -24.49 -30.71 31.93
N ARG A 6 -23.51 -30.13 32.65
CA ARG A 6 -22.98 -28.80 32.33
C ARG A 6 -21.97 -28.84 31.18
N HIS A 7 -21.20 -29.92 31.04
CA HIS A 7 -20.20 -30.09 30.00
C HIS A 7 -20.82 -30.22 28.59
N HIS A 8 -21.98 -30.88 28.46
CA HIS A 8 -22.67 -31.03 27.16
C HIS A 8 -23.15 -29.68 26.58
N ARG A 9 -23.61 -28.74 27.42
CA ARG A 9 -24.10 -27.43 26.95
C ARG A 9 -22.97 -26.48 26.56
N ALA A 10 -21.81 -26.57 27.21
CA ALA A 10 -20.64 -25.79 26.85
C ALA A 10 -20.03 -26.29 25.53
N ALA A 11 -19.92 -27.61 25.36
CA ALA A 11 -19.44 -28.22 24.11
C ALA A 11 -20.29 -27.81 22.90
N TRP A 12 -21.62 -27.82 23.03
CA TRP A 12 -22.53 -27.40 21.95
C TRP A 12 -22.42 -25.92 21.56
N ARG A 13 -22.11 -25.05 22.53
CA ARG A 13 -21.85 -23.63 22.24
C ARG A 13 -20.50 -23.45 21.57
N VAL A 14 -19.47 -24.16 22.00
CA VAL A 14 -18.13 -24.13 21.39
C VAL A 14 -18.18 -24.63 19.94
N GLU A 15 -18.94 -25.69 19.68
CA GLU A 15 -19.14 -26.22 18.32
C GLU A 15 -19.85 -25.20 17.42
N ARG A 16 -20.95 -24.59 17.89
CA ARG A 16 -21.64 -23.54 17.12
C ARG A 16 -20.77 -22.31 16.89
N VAL A 17 -20.02 -21.87 17.90
CA VAL A 17 -19.07 -20.75 17.75
C VAL A 17 -17.97 -21.11 16.75
N GLY A 18 -17.44 -22.33 16.80
CA GLY A 18 -16.48 -22.84 15.84
C GLY A 18 -17.02 -22.80 14.41
N TRP A 19 -18.24 -23.29 14.18
CA TRP A 19 -18.90 -23.24 12.86
C TRP A 19 -19.17 -21.81 12.40
N ILE A 20 -19.57 -20.89 13.28
CA ILE A 20 -19.74 -19.48 12.95
C ILE A 20 -18.40 -18.85 12.54
N ILE A 21 -17.31 -19.14 13.27
CA ILE A 21 -15.97 -18.64 12.93
C ILE A 21 -15.51 -19.19 11.57
N ILE A 22 -15.69 -20.49 11.32
CA ILE A 22 -15.33 -21.12 10.04
C ILE A 22 -16.15 -20.50 8.90
N ALA A 23 -17.46 -20.36 9.07
CA ALA A 23 -18.33 -19.74 8.07
C ALA A 23 -17.91 -18.29 7.79
N LEU A 24 -17.52 -17.53 8.83
CA LEU A 24 -17.06 -16.15 8.69
C LEU A 24 -15.70 -16.06 8.00
N LEU A 25 -14.78 -16.99 8.26
CA LEU A 25 -13.50 -17.08 7.54
C LEU A 25 -13.71 -17.46 6.07
N LEU A 26 -14.61 -18.39 5.77
CA LEU A 26 -14.94 -18.79 4.40
C LEU A 26 -15.59 -17.64 3.62
N THR A 27 -16.54 -16.93 4.21
CA THR A 27 -17.16 -15.75 3.56
C THR A 27 -16.15 -14.61 3.39
N ALA A 28 -15.29 -14.36 4.37
CA ALA A 28 -14.21 -13.38 4.25
C ALA A 28 -13.24 -13.76 3.12
N THR A 29 -12.92 -15.05 2.96
CA THR A 29 -12.08 -15.55 1.87
C THR A 29 -12.78 -15.37 0.51
N LEU A 30 -14.07 -15.69 0.41
CA LEU A 30 -14.88 -15.47 -0.80
C LEU A 30 -14.98 -13.98 -1.17
N LEU A 31 -15.01 -13.10 -0.18
CA LEU A 31 -15.00 -11.65 -0.35
C LEU A 31 -13.59 -11.08 -0.64
N GLY A 32 -12.56 -11.93 -0.74
CA GLY A 32 -11.19 -11.54 -1.08
C GLY A 32 -10.39 -10.94 0.07
N ALA A 33 -10.82 -11.09 1.33
CA ALA A 33 -10.11 -10.56 2.50
C ALA A 33 -8.71 -11.17 2.69
N PHE A 34 -8.47 -12.37 2.15
CA PHE A 34 -7.19 -13.10 2.24
C PHE A 34 -6.45 -13.24 0.91
N GLY A 35 -6.94 -12.64 -0.18
CA GLY A 35 -6.28 -12.71 -1.48
C GLY A 35 -6.56 -11.46 -2.29
N GLY A 36 -5.58 -10.53 -2.33
CA GLY A 36 -5.53 -9.36 -3.23
C GLY A 36 -6.85 -8.60 -3.45
N GLY A 37 -7.77 -8.66 -2.48
CA GLY A 37 -9.12 -8.16 -2.64
C GLY A 37 -9.21 -6.65 -2.43
N PRO A 38 -10.37 -6.04 -2.72
CA PRO A 38 -10.58 -4.59 -2.58
C PRO A 38 -10.36 -4.05 -1.15
N ILE A 39 -10.21 -4.91 -0.15
CA ILE A 39 -9.92 -4.55 1.24
C ILE A 39 -8.42 -4.28 1.45
N SER A 40 -7.52 -4.92 0.68
CA SER A 40 -6.07 -4.63 0.77
C SER A 40 -5.70 -3.39 -0.01
N HIS A 41 -6.41 -3.08 -1.10
CA HIS A 41 -6.17 -1.90 -1.90
C HIS A 41 -6.55 -0.61 -1.15
N ALA A 42 -5.60 0.31 -1.07
CA ALA A 42 -5.79 1.65 -0.57
C ALA A 42 -5.47 2.68 -1.65
N ARG A 43 -6.23 3.78 -1.61
CA ARG A 43 -5.95 4.98 -2.37
C ARG A 43 -5.83 6.15 -1.41
N SER A 44 -4.77 6.93 -1.56
CA SER A 44 -4.55 8.16 -0.79
C SER A 44 -4.36 9.34 -1.74
N GLY A 45 -4.81 10.52 -1.34
CA GLY A 45 -4.69 11.76 -2.11
C GLY A 45 -5.80 12.03 -3.12
N SER A 46 -5.51 12.89 -4.09
CA SER A 46 -6.46 13.40 -5.09
C SER A 46 -5.85 13.43 -6.49
N THR A 47 -6.66 13.10 -7.50
CA THR A 47 -6.27 13.16 -8.92
C THR A 47 -5.94 14.58 -9.41
N GLN A 48 -6.31 15.60 -8.65
CA GLN A 48 -6.03 17.01 -8.97
C GLN A 48 -4.64 17.49 -8.53
N ALA A 49 -3.93 16.68 -7.73
CA ALA A 49 -2.59 16.98 -7.24
C ALA A 49 -1.71 15.73 -7.29
N LEU A 50 -1.74 14.93 -6.23
CA LEU A 50 -1.06 13.64 -6.15
C LEU A 50 -2.05 12.62 -5.60
N ALA A 51 -2.13 11.47 -6.27
CA ALA A 51 -2.79 10.29 -5.76
C ALA A 51 -1.82 9.10 -5.79
N VAL A 52 -1.94 8.20 -4.81
CA VAL A 52 -1.21 6.93 -4.79
C VAL A 52 -2.18 5.79 -4.54
N GLU A 53 -2.04 4.73 -5.32
CA GLU A 53 -2.71 3.45 -5.15
C GLU A 53 -1.68 2.41 -4.73
N TYR A 54 -1.98 1.65 -3.68
CA TYR A 54 -1.08 0.67 -3.08
C TYR A 54 -1.84 -0.40 -2.28
N ASP A 55 -1.16 -1.51 -1.96
CA ASP A 55 -1.69 -2.54 -1.06
C ASP A 55 -1.27 -2.32 0.39
N ARG A 56 -2.21 -2.25 1.34
CA ARG A 56 -1.92 -2.11 2.78
C ARG A 56 -1.31 -3.39 3.37
N LEU A 57 -1.69 -4.53 2.83
CA LEU A 57 -1.22 -5.84 3.28
C LEU A 57 -0.26 -6.38 2.22
N LEU A 58 1.03 -6.44 2.57
CA LEU A 58 2.06 -6.93 1.67
C LEU A 58 2.59 -8.27 2.16
N ARG A 59 3.13 -9.07 1.23
CA ARG A 59 3.86 -10.29 1.57
C ARG A 59 5.35 -10.10 1.32
N SER A 60 6.18 -10.54 2.26
CA SER A 60 7.63 -10.49 2.15
C SER A 60 8.10 -11.22 0.90
N HIS A 61 9.02 -10.59 0.17
CA HIS A 61 9.59 -11.06 -1.10
C HIS A 61 8.58 -11.28 -2.26
N ALA A 62 7.30 -10.99 -2.06
CA ALA A 62 6.30 -11.06 -3.13
C ALA A 62 6.29 -9.75 -3.92
N PRO A 63 6.18 -9.79 -5.25
CA PRO A 63 6.12 -8.59 -6.08
C PRO A 63 4.84 -7.80 -5.78
N THR A 64 4.98 -6.49 -5.65
CA THR A 64 3.90 -5.54 -5.47
C THR A 64 4.25 -4.23 -6.20
N GLU A 65 3.34 -3.27 -6.19
CA GLU A 65 3.56 -1.98 -6.84
C GLU A 65 2.89 -0.81 -6.11
N TYR A 66 3.51 0.35 -6.24
CA TYR A 66 2.85 1.64 -6.04
C TYR A 66 2.52 2.25 -7.39
N ARG A 67 1.30 2.77 -7.52
CA ARG A 67 0.87 3.53 -8.69
C ARG A 67 0.55 4.96 -8.27
N PHE A 68 1.44 5.88 -8.61
CA PHE A 68 1.26 7.30 -8.40
C PHE A 68 0.65 7.94 -9.64
N GLN A 69 -0.27 8.88 -9.42
CA GLN A 69 -0.80 9.78 -10.43
C GLN A 69 -0.50 11.21 -9.96
N ALA A 70 0.40 11.89 -10.66
CA ALA A 70 0.75 13.27 -10.36
C ALA A 70 0.17 14.19 -11.45
N HIS A 71 -0.67 15.14 -11.03
CA HIS A 71 -1.30 16.09 -11.93
C HIS A 71 -0.29 17.16 -12.39
N PRO A 72 -0.40 17.69 -13.61
CA PRO A 72 0.52 18.73 -14.10
C PRO A 72 0.61 19.98 -13.23
N SER A 73 -0.40 20.27 -12.42
CA SER A 73 -0.44 21.42 -11.49
C SER A 73 0.63 21.38 -10.40
N VAL A 74 1.16 20.20 -10.06
CA VAL A 74 2.23 20.04 -9.05
C VAL A 74 3.63 20.02 -9.68
N ALA A 75 3.71 20.05 -11.01
CA ALA A 75 4.98 20.14 -11.71
C ALA A 75 5.53 21.57 -11.67
N THR A 76 6.79 21.72 -11.26
CA THR A 76 7.49 23.02 -11.28
C THR A 76 8.52 22.99 -12.39
N GLY A 77 8.37 23.86 -13.41
CA GLY A 77 9.25 23.87 -14.57
C GLY A 77 9.15 22.59 -15.41
N GLY A 78 7.98 21.95 -15.46
CA GLY A 78 7.76 20.69 -16.17
C GLY A 78 8.32 19.45 -15.46
N VAL A 79 8.78 19.58 -14.21
CA VAL A 79 9.33 18.48 -13.42
C VAL A 79 8.42 18.17 -12.23
N VAL A 80 8.02 16.90 -12.12
CA VAL A 80 7.40 16.35 -10.90
C VAL A 80 8.50 15.80 -10.01
N ARG A 81 8.62 16.32 -8.78
CA ARG A 81 9.57 15.84 -7.77
C ARG A 81 8.84 15.03 -6.72
N LEU A 82 8.86 13.71 -6.86
CA LEU A 82 8.26 12.76 -5.91
C LEU A 82 9.28 12.42 -4.82
N ARG A 83 8.92 12.68 -3.56
CA ARG A 83 9.68 12.28 -2.39
C ARG A 83 9.01 11.10 -1.72
N ILE A 84 9.80 10.11 -1.36
CA ILE A 84 9.37 8.94 -0.62
C ILE A 84 10.23 8.85 0.63
N ASP A 85 9.61 8.75 1.80
CA ASP A 85 10.33 8.62 3.07
C ASP A 85 11.24 7.39 3.06
N ASN A 86 12.40 7.51 3.70
CA ASN A 86 13.38 6.42 3.76
C ASN A 86 12.83 5.18 4.46
N VAL A 87 11.90 5.33 5.42
CA VAL A 87 11.23 4.18 6.05
C VAL A 87 10.50 3.29 5.05
N LEU A 88 9.98 3.86 3.96
CA LEU A 88 9.37 3.11 2.86
C LEU A 88 10.44 2.62 1.89
N MET A 89 11.48 3.43 1.61
CA MET A 89 12.59 2.99 0.75
C MET A 89 13.33 1.77 1.33
N ASP A 90 13.55 1.74 2.64
CA ASP A 90 14.19 0.63 3.36
C ASP A 90 13.35 -0.65 3.35
N LEU A 91 12.02 -0.52 3.19
CA LEU A 91 11.12 -1.66 3.00
C LEU A 91 11.26 -2.26 1.60
N MET A 92 11.68 -1.48 0.60
CA MET A 92 11.51 -1.80 -0.82
C MET A 92 12.81 -2.30 -1.46
N GLU A 93 12.85 -3.56 -1.89
CA GLU A 93 13.73 -3.99 -2.97
C GLU A 93 13.10 -3.56 -4.30
N VAL A 94 13.51 -2.40 -4.81
CA VAL A 94 12.94 -1.84 -6.05
C VAL A 94 13.34 -2.69 -7.26
N ASP A 95 12.35 -3.23 -7.95
CA ASP A 95 12.53 -4.01 -9.17
C ASP A 95 12.54 -3.10 -10.41
N SER A 96 11.62 -2.12 -10.47
CA SER A 96 11.56 -1.16 -11.59
C SER A 96 10.77 0.10 -11.23
N ILE A 97 11.09 1.21 -11.89
CA ILE A 97 10.33 2.47 -11.86
C ILE A 97 9.99 2.85 -13.31
N VAL A 98 8.71 3.07 -13.60
CA VAL A 98 8.21 3.43 -14.93
C VAL A 98 7.33 4.68 -14.86
N PRO A 99 7.65 5.77 -15.59
CA PRO A 99 8.86 5.96 -16.39
C PRO A 99 10.12 5.98 -15.52
N ALA A 100 11.30 5.83 -16.13
CA ALA A 100 12.55 6.00 -15.40
C ALA A 100 12.69 7.46 -14.92
N PRO A 101 13.16 7.71 -13.69
CA PRO A 101 13.40 9.07 -13.21
C PRO A 101 14.58 9.70 -13.95
N ASP A 102 14.47 11.00 -14.26
CA ASP A 102 15.54 11.79 -14.88
C ASP A 102 16.66 12.14 -13.89
N ALA A 103 16.32 12.23 -12.60
CA ALA A 103 17.28 12.38 -11.52
C ALA A 103 16.77 11.74 -10.24
N GLN A 104 17.70 11.29 -9.40
CA GLN A 104 17.43 10.77 -8.07
C GLN A 104 18.40 11.41 -7.07
N MET A 105 17.89 11.81 -5.92
CA MET A 105 18.68 12.44 -4.86
C MET A 105 18.24 11.94 -3.48
N GLY A 106 19.19 11.56 -2.64
CA GLY A 106 18.94 11.34 -1.22
C GLY A 106 18.82 12.67 -0.47
N GLY A 107 17.73 12.84 0.28
CA GLY A 107 17.51 13.94 1.21
C GLY A 107 17.55 13.48 2.66
N VAL A 108 17.32 14.42 3.59
CA VAL A 108 17.25 14.09 5.02
C VAL A 108 15.93 13.37 5.29
N GLY A 109 15.99 12.04 5.43
CA GLY A 109 14.84 11.18 5.76
C GLY A 109 13.96 10.78 4.58
N TYR A 110 14.32 11.16 3.35
CA TYR A 110 13.57 10.81 2.14
C TYR A 110 14.50 10.62 0.94
N THR A 111 14.01 9.95 -0.08
CA THR A 111 14.61 9.89 -1.42
C THR A 111 13.71 10.62 -2.40
N GLU A 112 14.28 11.55 -3.18
CA GLU A 112 13.59 12.33 -4.20
C GLU A 112 13.86 11.76 -5.59
N PHE A 113 12.80 11.62 -6.38
CA PHE A 113 12.81 11.21 -7.78
C PHE A 113 12.21 12.32 -8.64
N ALA A 114 12.93 12.75 -9.66
CA ALA A 114 12.50 13.76 -10.61
C ALA A 114 12.01 13.11 -11.90
N PHE A 115 10.82 13.50 -12.37
CA PHE A 115 10.24 13.03 -13.61
C PHE A 115 9.85 14.22 -14.49
N LEU A 116 10.39 14.25 -15.70
CA LEU A 116 10.02 15.22 -16.72
C LEU A 116 8.64 14.90 -17.28
N MET A 117 7.85 15.95 -17.43
CA MET A 117 6.61 15.92 -18.18
C MET A 117 6.77 16.68 -19.49
N ALA A 118 6.04 16.23 -20.51
CA ALA A 118 5.90 17.01 -21.74
C ALA A 118 5.31 18.39 -21.42
N ALA A 119 5.83 19.44 -22.06
CA ALA A 119 5.41 20.83 -21.81
C ALA A 119 3.90 21.07 -22.03
N SER A 120 3.26 20.26 -22.88
CA SER A 120 1.82 20.33 -23.17
C SER A 120 0.99 19.28 -22.43
N ALA A 121 1.55 18.63 -21.40
CA ALA A 121 0.85 17.59 -20.65
C ALA A 121 -0.33 18.20 -19.87
N THR A 122 -1.54 17.86 -20.28
CA THR A 122 -2.80 18.16 -19.57
C THR A 122 -3.31 16.98 -18.76
N SER A 123 -2.76 15.79 -18.95
CA SER A 123 -3.11 14.58 -18.21
C SER A 123 -2.09 14.28 -17.10
N PRO A 124 -2.51 13.67 -15.99
CA PRO A 124 -1.60 13.21 -14.94
C PRO A 124 -0.53 12.26 -15.49
N ILE A 125 0.70 12.39 -15.01
CA ILE A 125 1.75 11.40 -15.24
C ILE A 125 1.49 10.20 -14.31
N SER A 126 1.55 8.99 -14.89
CA SER A 126 1.45 7.73 -14.16
C SER A 126 2.85 7.23 -13.86
N ILE A 127 3.22 7.15 -12.58
CA ILE A 127 4.50 6.63 -12.12
C ILE A 127 4.23 5.32 -11.38
N VAL A 128 4.80 4.23 -11.87
CA VAL A 128 4.65 2.88 -11.29
C VAL A 128 5.98 2.45 -10.73
N ILE A 129 6.02 2.19 -9.43
CA ILE A 129 7.18 1.60 -8.75
C ILE A 129 6.85 0.17 -8.40
N ARG A 130 7.53 -0.79 -9.02
CA ARG A 130 7.43 -2.22 -8.69
C ARG A 130 8.55 -2.60 -7.75
N PHE A 131 8.22 -3.34 -6.71
CA PHE A 131 9.18 -3.71 -5.68
C PHE A 131 8.77 -5.00 -4.97
N ARG A 132 9.70 -5.56 -4.22
CA ARG A 132 9.48 -6.64 -3.27
C ARG A 132 9.78 -6.16 -1.85
N PRO A 133 8.92 -6.43 -0.86
CA PRO A 133 9.22 -6.09 0.51
C PRO A 133 10.39 -6.93 1.04
N ALA A 134 11.46 -6.28 1.51
CA ALA A 134 12.70 -6.95 1.96
C ALA A 134 12.55 -7.67 3.32
N THR A 135 11.53 -7.31 4.09
CA THR A 135 11.33 -7.73 5.49
C THR A 135 9.84 -7.77 5.83
N PHE A 136 9.49 -8.30 7.01
CA PHE A 136 8.13 -8.32 7.56
C PHE A 136 8.01 -7.33 8.73
N GLY A 137 6.80 -6.84 9.02
CA GLY A 137 6.54 -5.87 10.08
C GLY A 137 5.50 -4.81 9.69
N ARG A 138 5.35 -3.77 10.52
CA ARG A 138 4.48 -2.62 10.24
C ARG A 138 5.31 -1.41 9.87
N TYR A 139 4.97 -0.76 8.77
CA TYR A 139 5.68 0.39 8.23
C TYR A 139 4.68 1.52 7.98
N THR A 140 4.98 2.70 8.51
CA THR A 140 4.20 3.91 8.29
C THR A 140 5.16 4.98 7.81
N GLY A 141 4.89 5.55 6.63
CA GLY A 141 5.71 6.59 6.05
C GLY A 141 4.88 7.51 5.16
N GLN A 142 5.53 8.49 4.56
CA GLN A 142 4.88 9.46 3.69
C GLN A 142 5.49 9.49 2.30
N VAL A 143 4.63 9.89 1.36
CA VAL A 143 5.02 10.28 0.01
C VAL A 143 4.53 11.69 -0.24
N SER A 144 5.33 12.50 -0.91
CA SER A 144 4.96 13.89 -1.20
C SER A 144 5.47 14.33 -2.56
N VAL A 145 4.81 15.32 -3.14
CA VAL A 145 5.32 16.06 -4.29
C VAL A 145 5.39 17.53 -3.91
N ALA A 146 6.39 18.24 -4.41
CA ALA A 146 6.50 19.68 -4.21
C ALA A 146 5.20 20.39 -4.63
N GLY A 147 4.58 21.15 -3.72
CA GLY A 147 3.33 21.87 -3.99
C GLY A 147 2.04 21.07 -3.70
N ALA A 148 2.14 19.83 -3.21
CA ALA A 148 1.00 19.03 -2.75
C ALA A 148 1.10 18.71 -1.25
N ALA A 149 -0.03 18.40 -0.62
CA ALA A 149 -0.05 17.86 0.73
C ALA A 149 0.61 16.47 0.76
N PRO A 150 1.43 16.14 1.78
CA PRO A 150 1.96 14.79 1.96
C PRO A 150 0.85 13.75 2.12
N LEU A 151 1.05 12.57 1.56
CA LEU A 151 0.14 11.43 1.65
C LEU A 151 0.76 10.37 2.56
N SER A 152 0.01 9.94 3.58
CA SER A 152 0.44 8.84 4.45
C SER A 152 0.19 7.48 3.79
N ILE A 153 1.15 6.58 3.96
CA ILE A 153 1.13 5.20 3.51
C ILE A 153 1.38 4.30 4.72
N ASP A 154 0.52 3.30 4.90
CA ASP A 154 0.63 2.29 5.94
C ASP A 154 0.66 0.89 5.35
N HIS A 155 1.71 0.13 5.70
CA HIS A 155 1.85 -1.28 5.37
C HIS A 155 1.91 -2.16 6.60
N VAL A 156 1.28 -3.32 6.48
CA VAL A 156 1.55 -4.49 7.30
C VAL A 156 2.09 -5.55 6.36
N VAL A 157 3.34 -5.94 6.58
CA VAL A 157 4.04 -6.94 5.78
C VAL A 157 4.14 -8.23 6.56
N TYR A 158 3.61 -9.31 6.00
CA TYR A 158 3.63 -10.64 6.59
C TYR A 158 4.54 -11.59 5.77
N PRO A 159 5.02 -12.70 6.36
CA PRO A 159 5.86 -13.68 5.66
C PRO A 159 5.20 -14.36 4.45
#